data_AF-A0A7V9Q9P8-F1
#
_entry.id   AF-A0A7V9Q9P8-F1
#
_cell.length_a   1.000
_cell.length_b   1.000
_cell.length_c   1.000
_cell.angle_alpha   90.00
_cell.angle_beta   90.00
_cell.angle_gamma   90.00
#
_symmetry.space_group_name_H-M   'P 1'
#
loop_
_entity.id
_entity.type
_entity.pdbx_description
1 polymer ?
#
loop_
_entity_poly.entity_id
_entity_poly.type
_entity_poly.pdbx_seq_one_letter_code
_entity_poly.pdbx_strand_id
1 'polypeptide(L)'
;MSDGSTNAAWPPRTSDDFPRIGQLPPYVLAQVNAEKRERIEAGDDVIDLGMGNPDLSTPQHIVDELISYVGEGKHHRYSASRGIYGLREGIAEHYEARYGV
;
A
#
# COMPACT_ATOMS: atom_id res chain seq x y z
N MET A 1 -22.43 43.07 -6.70
CA MET A 1 -23.16 41.84 -7.04
C MET A 1 -22.66 40.76 -6.10
N SER A 2 -23.48 40.36 -5.15
CA SER A 2 -23.16 39.38 -4.10
C SER A 2 -23.27 37.97 -4.68
N ASP A 3 -22.15 37.27 -4.86
CA ASP A 3 -22.17 35.83 -5.13
C ASP A 3 -22.25 35.08 -3.79
N GLY A 4 -23.47 34.84 -3.35
CA GLY A 4 -23.75 33.89 -2.28
C GLY A 4 -23.40 32.48 -2.71
N SER A 5 -22.11 32.13 -2.68
CA SER A 5 -21.66 30.74 -2.70
C SER A 5 -21.88 30.20 -1.29
N THR A 6 -23.03 29.57 -1.08
CA THR A 6 -23.32 28.82 0.12
C THR A 6 -22.34 27.67 0.19
N ASN A 7 -21.42 27.74 1.16
CA ASN A 7 -20.66 26.59 1.62
C ASN A 7 -21.68 25.59 2.18
N ALA A 8 -22.18 24.68 1.33
CA ALA A 8 -22.97 23.56 1.79
C ALA A 8 -22.03 22.64 2.59
N ALA A 9 -21.93 22.92 3.88
CA ALA A 9 -21.25 22.08 4.83
C ALA A 9 -21.94 20.71 4.80
N TRP A 10 -21.24 19.70 4.30
CA TRP A 10 -21.71 18.32 4.37
C TRP A 10 -21.90 17.97 5.85
N PRO A 11 -23.02 17.35 6.24
CA PRO A 11 -23.21 16.95 7.63
C PRO A 11 -22.09 16.01 8.06
N PRO A 12 -21.65 16.05 9.33
CA PRO A 12 -20.68 15.10 9.84
C PRO A 12 -21.26 13.69 9.69
N ARG A 13 -20.54 12.84 8.94
CA ARG A 13 -20.94 11.44 8.78
C ARG A 13 -20.48 10.65 9.99
N THR A 14 -21.34 9.77 10.47
CA THR A 14 -21.08 8.86 11.58
C THR A 14 -20.76 7.46 11.06
N SER A 15 -20.23 6.59 11.92
CA SER A 15 -20.02 5.18 11.57
C SER A 15 -21.32 4.45 11.20
N ASP A 16 -22.46 4.91 11.73
CA ASP A 16 -23.78 4.35 11.42
C ASP A 16 -24.20 4.60 9.97
N ASP A 17 -23.68 5.67 9.33
CA ASP A 17 -23.90 5.95 7.91
C ASP A 17 -23.18 4.96 6.99
N PHE A 18 -22.25 4.17 7.53
CA PHE A 18 -21.42 3.21 6.80
C PHE A 18 -21.41 1.83 7.47
N PRO A 19 -22.50 1.06 7.37
CA PRO A 19 -22.65 -0.19 8.11
C PRO A 19 -21.55 -1.22 7.81
N ARG A 20 -20.96 -1.20 6.61
CA ARG A 20 -19.83 -2.09 6.26
C ARG A 20 -18.53 -1.73 6.97
N ILE A 21 -18.29 -0.45 7.24
CA ILE A 21 -17.10 0.00 7.97
C ILE A 21 -17.22 -0.41 9.44
N GLY A 22 -18.41 -0.24 10.03
CA GLY A 22 -18.68 -0.64 11.42
C GLY A 22 -18.60 -2.16 11.67
N GLN A 23 -18.64 -2.98 10.62
CA GLN A 23 -18.52 -4.44 10.69
C GLN A 23 -17.09 -4.95 10.55
N LEU A 24 -16.11 -4.07 10.25
CA LEU A 24 -14.72 -4.50 10.15
C LEU A 24 -14.21 -4.94 11.52
N PRO A 25 -13.56 -6.12 11.62
CA PRO A 25 -12.99 -6.57 12.88
C PRO A 25 -11.86 -5.61 13.32
N PRO A 26 -11.56 -5.55 14.63
CA PRO A 26 -10.45 -4.77 15.12
C PRO A 26 -9.14 -5.29 14.50
N TYR A 27 -8.29 -4.35 14.06
CA TYR A 27 -6.98 -4.67 13.48
C TYR A 27 -5.99 -4.98 14.60
N VAL A 28 -5.90 -6.26 14.99
CA VAL A 28 -5.08 -6.74 16.11
C VAL A 28 -3.61 -6.29 16.01
N LEU A 29 -3.05 -6.27 14.80
CA LEU A 29 -1.67 -5.84 14.58
C LEU A 29 -1.43 -4.36 14.95
N ALA A 30 -2.44 -3.48 14.89
CA ALA A 30 -2.25 -2.10 15.35
C ALA A 30 -2.05 -2.02 16.87
N GLN A 31 -2.72 -2.86 17.65
CA GLN A 31 -2.58 -2.89 19.10
C GLN A 31 -1.19 -3.41 19.48
N VAL A 32 -0.78 -4.55 18.91
CA VAL A 32 0.56 -5.13 19.12
C VAL A 32 1.66 -4.16 18.70
N ASN A 33 1.48 -3.44 17.58
CA ASN A 33 2.47 -2.44 17.14
C ASN A 33 2.54 -1.23 18.07
N ALA A 34 1.45 -0.84 18.72
CA ALA A 34 1.45 0.24 19.70
C ALA A 34 2.25 -0.17 20.96
N GLU A 35 1.95 -1.34 21.53
CA GLU A 35 2.67 -1.88 22.69
C GLU A 35 4.15 -2.10 22.38
N LYS A 36 4.46 -2.65 21.19
CA LYS A 36 5.84 -2.82 20.72
C LYS A 36 6.59 -1.49 20.71
N ARG A 37 5.97 -0.42 20.21
CA ARG A 37 6.58 0.90 20.15
C ARG A 37 6.83 1.45 21.56
N GLU A 38 5.87 1.32 22.47
CA GLU A 38 6.02 1.75 23.87
C GLU A 38 7.19 1.05 24.56
N ARG A 39 7.36 -0.26 24.31
CA ARG A 39 8.47 -1.07 24.84
C ARG A 39 9.83 -0.61 24.30
N ILE A 40 9.91 -0.38 22.98
CA ILE A 40 11.11 0.16 22.33
C ILE A 40 11.46 1.54 22.91
N GLU A 41 10.47 2.42 23.08
CA GLU A 41 10.65 3.76 23.66
C GLU A 41 11.08 3.72 25.14
N ALA A 42 10.66 2.69 25.88
CA ALA A 42 11.11 2.43 27.25
C ALA A 42 12.54 1.87 27.35
N GLY A 43 13.17 1.55 26.22
CA GLY A 43 14.52 0.99 26.15
C GLY A 43 14.60 -0.53 26.33
N ASP A 44 13.47 -1.23 26.23
CA ASP A 44 13.44 -2.70 26.24
C ASP A 44 14.12 -3.26 24.97
N ASP A 45 14.84 -4.37 25.08
CA ASP A 45 15.40 -5.12 23.94
C ASP A 45 14.30 -5.97 23.29
N VAL A 46 13.71 -5.46 22.21
CA VAL A 46 12.54 -6.06 21.55
C VAL A 46 12.95 -6.82 20.29
N ILE A 47 12.69 -8.12 20.28
CA ILE A 47 12.81 -8.97 19.09
C ILE A 47 11.44 -9.00 18.37
N ASP A 48 11.35 -8.35 17.21
CA ASP A 48 10.12 -8.30 16.42
C ASP A 48 10.04 -9.49 15.44
N LEU A 49 9.19 -10.46 15.78
CA LEU A 49 8.82 -11.60 14.91
C LEU A 49 7.37 -11.48 14.41
N GLY A 50 6.75 -10.32 14.58
CA GLY A 50 5.32 -10.11 14.31
C GLY A 50 5.00 -9.75 12.87
N MET A 51 5.99 -9.27 12.12
CA MET A 51 5.81 -8.81 10.73
C MET A 51 6.48 -9.76 9.75
N GLY A 52 5.74 -10.18 8.72
CA GLY A 52 6.22 -11.06 7.66
C GLY A 52 6.93 -10.34 6.51
N ASN A 53 7.47 -9.14 6.73
CA ASN A 53 8.25 -8.45 5.71
C ASN A 53 9.66 -9.04 5.64
N PRO A 54 10.22 -9.28 4.44
CA PRO A 54 11.62 -9.70 4.31
C PRO A 54 12.56 -8.61 4.87
N ASP A 55 13.69 -9.05 5.41
CA ASP A 55 14.79 -8.22 5.89
C ASP A 55 15.75 -7.79 4.77
N LEU A 56 15.78 -8.57 3.68
CA LEU A 56 16.61 -8.30 2.51
C LEU A 56 16.06 -7.14 1.67
N SER A 57 16.97 -6.27 1.22
CA SER A 57 16.68 -5.24 0.24
C SER A 57 16.26 -5.84 -1.10
N THR A 58 15.44 -5.08 -1.85
CA THR A 58 15.13 -5.39 -3.25
C THR A 58 16.42 -5.56 -4.07
N PRO A 59 16.55 -6.60 -4.92
CA PRO A 59 17.72 -6.79 -5.78
C PRO A 59 18.06 -5.55 -6.62
N GLN A 60 19.36 -5.24 -6.72
CA GLN A 60 19.85 -3.98 -7.32
C GLN A 60 19.35 -3.76 -8.76
N HIS A 61 19.34 -4.81 -9.59
CA HIS A 61 18.88 -4.69 -10.98
C HIS A 61 17.42 -4.23 -11.11
N ILE A 62 16.56 -4.53 -10.13
CA ILE A 62 15.17 -4.06 -10.11
C ILE A 62 15.12 -2.58 -9.73
N VAL A 63 15.95 -2.18 -8.76
CA VAL A 63 16.06 -0.78 -8.33
C VAL A 63 16.59 0.10 -9.47
N ASP A 64 17.60 -0.37 -10.18
CA ASP A 64 18.19 0.33 -11.32
C ASP A 64 17.17 0.54 -12.45
N GLU A 65 16.39 -0.51 -12.78
CA GLU A 65 15.36 -0.43 -13.81
C GLU A 65 14.23 0.54 -13.41
N LEU A 66 13.83 0.54 -12.13
CA LEU A 66 12.87 1.50 -11.60
C LEU A 66 13.38 2.94 -11.76
N ILE A 67 14.63 3.21 -11.36
CA ILE A 67 15.24 4.54 -11.46
C ILE A 67 15.28 5.00 -12.93
N SER A 68 15.68 4.11 -13.83
CA SER A 68 15.70 4.36 -15.28
C SER A 68 14.31 4.78 -15.78
N TYR A 69 13.27 3.99 -15.47
CA TYR A 69 11.89 4.25 -15.91
C TYR A 69 11.32 5.54 -15.33
N VAL A 70 11.58 5.85 -14.06
CA VAL A 70 11.09 7.09 -13.42
C VAL A 70 11.73 8.32 -14.07
N GLY A 71 12.95 8.21 -14.58
CA GLY A 71 13.63 9.29 -15.30
C GLY A 71 12.96 9.68 -16.63
N GLU A 72 12.14 8.81 -17.22
CA GLU A 72 11.50 9.05 -18.51
C GLU A 72 10.03 9.53 -18.35
N GLY A 73 9.77 10.78 -18.72
CA GLY A 73 8.42 11.40 -18.57
C GLY A 73 7.27 10.67 -19.28
N LYS A 74 7.58 9.80 -20.26
CA LYS A 74 6.55 8.98 -20.94
C LYS A 74 5.88 7.98 -19.99
N HIS A 75 6.57 7.57 -18.92
CA HIS A 75 6.08 6.61 -17.92
C HIS A 75 5.26 7.25 -16.79
N HIS A 76 5.16 8.59 -16.74
CA HIS A 76 4.43 9.29 -15.67
C HIS A 76 2.91 9.33 -15.87
N ARG A 77 2.43 8.89 -17.03
CA ARG A 77 1.00 8.87 -17.35
C ARG A 77 0.32 7.64 -16.74
N TYR A 78 -1.00 7.68 -16.67
CA TYR A 78 -1.79 6.53 -16.25
C TYR A 78 -1.45 5.27 -17.07
N SER A 79 -1.25 4.17 -16.36
CA SER A 79 -1.17 2.85 -16.96
C SER A 79 -2.56 2.36 -17.37
N ALA A 80 -2.60 1.30 -18.20
CA ALA A 80 -3.85 0.62 -18.48
C ALA A 80 -4.45 0.06 -17.17
N SER A 81 -5.77 0.16 -16.99
CA SER A 81 -6.47 -0.31 -15.79
C SER A 81 -6.21 -1.80 -15.46
N ARG A 82 -5.97 -2.62 -16.48
CA ARG A 82 -5.64 -4.05 -16.33
C ARG A 82 -4.15 -4.31 -16.05
N GLY A 83 -3.31 -3.29 -15.96
CA GLY A 83 -1.85 -3.40 -15.88
C GLY A 83 -1.15 -3.32 -17.25
N ILE A 84 0.11 -2.89 -17.25
CA ILE A 84 0.94 -2.76 -18.45
C ILE A 84 1.16 -4.13 -19.12
N TYR A 85 1.23 -4.15 -20.45
CA TYR A 85 1.32 -5.39 -21.22
C TYR A 85 2.54 -6.23 -20.84
N GLY A 86 3.74 -5.62 -20.81
CA GLY A 86 4.98 -6.34 -20.51
C GLY A 86 4.99 -7.00 -19.13
N LEU A 87 4.36 -6.39 -18.12
CA LEU A 87 4.22 -7.03 -16.80
C LEU A 87 3.34 -8.29 -16.87
N ARG A 88 2.23 -8.23 -17.60
CA ARG A 88 1.32 -9.37 -17.73
C ARG A 88 1.95 -10.53 -18.50
N GLU A 89 2.71 -10.21 -19.54
CA GLU A 89 3.49 -11.20 -20.31
C GLU A 89 4.57 -11.84 -19.43
N GLY A 90 5.38 -11.04 -18.74
CA GLY A 90 6.42 -11.57 -17.84
C GLY A 90 5.87 -12.42 -16.69
N ILE A 91 4.67 -12.11 -16.17
CA ILE A 91 4.00 -12.98 -15.18
C ILE A 91 3.62 -14.32 -15.78
N ALA A 92 3.06 -14.34 -17.00
CA ALA A 92 2.68 -15.58 -17.68
C ALA A 92 3.91 -16.43 -17.99
N GLU A 93 4.98 -15.84 -18.53
CA GLU A 93 6.24 -16.54 -18.78
C GLU A 93 6.86 -17.11 -17.50
N HIS A 94 6.80 -16.36 -16.39
CA HIS A 94 7.28 -16.84 -15.10
C HIS A 94 6.50 -18.07 -14.61
N TYR A 95 5.17 -18.06 -14.76
CA TYR A 95 4.33 -19.17 -14.35
C TYR A 95 4.51 -20.40 -15.24
N GLU A 96 4.62 -20.22 -16.56
CA GLU A 96 4.93 -21.30 -17.50
C GLU A 96 6.29 -21.94 -17.16
N ALA A 97 7.33 -21.12 -16.99
CA ALA A 97 8.68 -21.62 -16.73
C ALA A 97 8.82 -22.34 -15.38
N ARG A 98 8.08 -21.89 -14.35
CA ARG A 98 8.22 -22.40 -12.98
C ARG A 98 7.22 -23.51 -12.65
N TYR A 99 6.03 -23.45 -13.22
CA TYR A 99 4.90 -24.28 -12.85
C TYR A 99 4.21 -24.96 -14.05
N GLY A 100 4.51 -24.56 -15.30
CA GLY A 100 3.91 -25.13 -16.50
C GLY A 100 2.43 -24.79 -16.69
N VAL A 101 2.02 -23.59 -16.26
CA VAL A 101 0.64 -23.08 -16.35
C VAL A 101 0.56 -21.68 -16.94
#